data_AF-A0A940HM19-F1
#
_entry.id   AF-A0A940HM19-F1
#
_cell.length_a   1.000
_cell.length_b   1.000
_cell.length_c   1.000
_cell.angle_alpha   90.00
_cell.angle_beta   90.00
_cell.angle_gamma   90.00
#
_symmetry.space_group_name_H-M   'P 1'
#
loop_
_entity.id
_entity.type
_entity.pdbx_description
1 polymer ?
#
loop_
_entity_poly.entity_id
_entity_poly.type
_entity_poly.pdbx_seq_one_letter_code
_entity_poly.pdbx_strand_id
1 'polypeptide(L)' 'KKDSVVNKDCRTWDHENLYLAGCGNMPTLGTSNPTLTTTALTFKAAEAILKHLEN' A
#
# COMPACT_ATOMS: atom_id res chain seq x y z
N LYS A 1 -13.00 0.20 0.72
CA LYS A 1 -13.36 1.40 -0.07
C LYS A 1 -14.09 2.45 0.75
N LYS A 2 -15.19 2.15 1.46
CA LYS A 2 -15.99 3.17 2.17
C LYS A 2 -15.19 4.06 3.12
N ASP A 3 -14.25 3.48 3.87
CA ASP A 3 -13.47 4.19 4.90
C ASP A 3 -11.95 4.09 4.67
N SER A 4 -11.50 3.80 3.45
CA SER A 4 -10.07 3.70 3.12
C SER A 4 -9.80 4.23 1.73
N VAL A 5 -8.58 4.75 1.50
CA VAL A 5 -8.16 5.31 0.20
C VAL A 5 -7.45 4.30 -0.71
N VAL A 6 -6.96 3.20 -0.12
CA VAL A 6 -6.31 2.08 -0.85
C VAL A 6 -6.89 0.73 -0.44
N ASN A 7 -6.68 -0.26 -1.31
CA ASN A 7 -6.94 -1.67 -1.06
C ASN A 7 -5.78 -2.35 -0.31
N LYS A 8 -5.89 -3.67 -0.09
CA LYS A 8 -4.88 -4.46 0.63
C LYS A 8 -3.50 -4.45 -0.02
N ASP A 9 -3.40 -4.18 -1.31
CA ASP A 9 -2.17 -4.19 -2.10
C ASP A 9 -1.64 -2.77 -2.31
N CYS A 10 -2.10 -1.81 -1.49
CA CYS A 10 -1.71 -0.40 -1.55
C CYS A 10 -2.10 0.31 -2.87
N ARG A 11 -3.00 -0.29 -3.65
CA ARG A 11 -3.55 0.32 -4.87
C ARG A 11 -4.76 1.18 -4.52
N THR A 12 -4.87 2.35 -5.14
CA THR A 12 -6.02 3.23 -4.94
C THR A 12 -7.32 2.59 -5.45
N TRP A 13 -8.44 2.98 -4.88
CA TRP A 13 -9.75 2.45 -5.31
C TRP A 13 -10.28 3.06 -6.60
N ASP A 14 -9.73 4.20 -7.03
CA ASP A 14 -10.27 5.00 -8.14
C ASP A 14 -9.40 4.89 -9.40
N HIS A 15 -8.14 4.46 -9.28
CA HIS A 15 -7.24 4.26 -10.41
C HIS A 15 -6.48 2.94 -10.28
N GLU A 16 -6.57 2.11 -11.32
CA GLU A 16 -5.95 0.77 -11.33
C GLU A 16 -4.42 0.80 -11.41
N ASN A 17 -3.86 1.87 -11.96
CA ASN A 17 -2.42 2.07 -12.15
C ASN A 17 -1.79 3.02 -11.11
N LEU A 18 -2.52 3.39 -10.05
CA LEU A 18 -2.02 4.28 -8.99
C LEU A 18 -1.91 3.53 -7.65
N TYR A 19 -0.73 3.65 -7.05
CA TYR A 19 -0.38 3.03 -5.78
C TYR A 19 0.17 4.08 -4.82
N LEU A 20 -0.19 3.97 -3.54
CA LEU A 20 0.37 4.79 -2.48
C LEU A 20 1.28 3.91 -1.65
N ALA A 21 2.52 4.31 -1.38
CA ALA A 21 3.43 3.55 -0.53
C ALA A 21 4.02 4.48 0.53
N GLY A 22 3.67 4.25 1.80
CA GLY A 22 4.07 5.13 2.89
C GLY A 22 3.36 4.83 4.20
N CYS A 23 3.75 5.57 5.26
CA CYS A 23 3.15 5.42 6.60
C CYS A 23 1.63 5.70 6.60
N GLY A 24 1.13 6.51 5.67
CA GLY A 24 -0.30 6.83 5.56
C GLY A 24 -1.21 5.64 5.24
N ASN A 25 -0.64 4.51 4.79
CA ASN A 25 -1.38 3.28 4.55
C ASN A 25 -1.58 2.43 5.82
N MET A 26 -0.94 2.80 6.93
CA MET A 26 -1.12 2.12 8.21
C MET A 26 -2.45 2.56 8.81
N PRO A 27 -3.44 1.65 8.99
CA PRO A 27 -4.74 2.02 9.55
C PRO A 27 -4.68 2.34 11.04
N THR A 28 -3.62 1.90 11.72
CA THR A 28 -3.36 2.13 13.14
C THR A 28 -1.91 2.56 13.36
N LEU A 29 -1.70 3.33 14.43
CA LEU A 29 -0.36 3.69 14.87
C LEU A 29 0.30 2.52 15.62
N GLY A 30 1.60 2.32 15.43
CA GLY A 30 2.41 1.40 16.22
C GLY A 30 3.26 2.14 17.26
N THR A 31 3.67 1.45 18.33
CA THR A 31 4.56 2.02 19.37
C THR A 31 5.99 2.25 18.86
N SER A 32 6.47 1.41 17.95
CA SER A 32 7.81 1.50 17.36
C SER A 32 7.83 2.37 16.11
N ASN A 33 9.03 2.79 15.70
CA ASN A 33 9.22 3.57 14.47
C ASN A 33 8.61 2.86 13.24
N PRO A 34 7.83 3.58 12.40
CA PRO A 34 7.07 2.97 11.31
C PRO A 34 7.92 2.56 10.10
N THR A 35 9.23 2.77 10.14
CA THR A 35 10.13 2.57 8.99
C THR A 35 10.06 1.16 8.44
N LEU A 36 10.24 0.12 9.27
CA LEU A 36 10.22 -1.27 8.81
C LEU A 36 8.85 -1.69 8.30
N THR A 37 7.77 -1.25 8.96
CA THR A 37 6.39 -1.52 8.51
C THR A 37 6.11 -0.85 7.17
N THR A 38 6.57 0.39 6.99
CA THR A 38 6.44 1.12 5.73
C THR A 38 7.23 0.45 4.62
N THR A 39 8.46 0.04 4.88
CA THR A 39 9.28 -0.74 3.93
C THR A 39 8.56 -2.02 3.50
N ALA A 40 7.96 -2.76 4.43
CA ALA A 40 7.18 -3.97 4.12
C ALA A 40 5.95 -3.67 3.25
N LEU A 41 5.22 -2.57 3.51
CA LEU A 41 4.11 -2.12 2.68
C LEU A 41 4.57 -1.71 1.27
N THR A 42 5.73 -1.06 1.15
CA THR A 42 6.33 -0.70 -0.15
C THR A 42 6.67 -1.94 -0.96
N PHE A 43 7.27 -2.97 -0.35
CA PHE A 43 7.52 -4.24 -1.04
C PHE A 43 6.23 -4.92 -1.49
N LYS A 44 5.20 -4.91 -0.64
CA LYS A 44 3.87 -5.45 -1.00
C LYS A 44 3.26 -4.72 -2.22
N ALA A 45 3.36 -3.39 -2.25
CA ALA A 45 2.92 -2.59 -3.38
C ALA A 45 3.72 -2.91 -4.65
N ALA A 46 5.04 -3.04 -4.54
CA ALA A 46 5.92 -3.39 -5.65
C ALA A 46 5.59 -4.76 -6.26
N GLU A 47 5.35 -5.79 -5.44
CA GLU A 47 4.90 -7.10 -5.92
C GLU A 47 3.56 -7.02 -6.66
N ALA A 48 2.63 -6.20 -6.17
CA ALA A 48 1.35 -5.99 -6.82
C ALA A 48 1.47 -5.23 -8.15
N ILE A 49 2.45 -4.33 -8.27
CA ILE A 49 2.79 -3.65 -9.53
C ILE A 49 3.37 -4.66 -10.52
N LEU A 50 4.33 -5.47 -10.10
CA LEU A 50 4.94 -6.49 -10.97
C LEU A 50 3.89 -7.46 -11.53
N LYS A 51 3.04 -8.01 -10.66
CA LYS A 51 1.93 -8.88 -11.09
C LYS A 51 0.97 -8.17 -12.04
N HIS A 52 0.72 -6.88 -11.84
CA HIS A 52 -0.16 -6.13 -12.72
C HIS A 52 0.42 -5.95 -14.13
N LEU A 53 1.74 -5.81 -14.25
CA LEU A 53 2.45 -5.66 -15.53
C LEU A 53 2.60 -6.97 -16.31
N GLU A 54 2.50 -8.13 -15.63
CA GLU A 54 2.54 -9.45 -16.25
C GLU A 54 1.21 -9.87 -16.91
N ASN A 55 0.13 -9.11 -16.68
CA ASN A 55 -1.20 -9.31 -17.28
C ASN A 55 -1.42 -8.34 -18.45
#